data_AF-X1QXL9-F1
#
_entry.id   AF-X1QXL9-F1
#
_cell.length_a   1.000
_cell.length_b   1.000
_cell.length_c   1.000
_cell.angle_alpha   90.00
_cell.angle_beta   90.00
_cell.angle_gamma   90.00
#
_symmetry.space_group_name_H-M   'P 1'
#
loop_
_entity.id
_entity.type
_entity.pdbx_description
1 polymer ?
#
loop_
_entity_poly.entity_id
_entity_poly.type
_entity_poly.pdbx_seq_one_letter_code
_entity_poly.pdbx_strand_id
1 'polypeptide(L)'
;PTVTTQAATSVQATTARLNGQISNDGGEACQYRFRYKKSGGSYSYTTWTGAKTTGQTFYEDIGSLDKKSLYYFNAQAKNSAGESAWG
;
A
#
# COMPACT_ATOMS: atom_id res chain seq x y z
N PRO A 1 -14.46 0.54 4.16
CA PRO A 1 -13.65 -0.43 3.39
C PRO A 1 -12.58 -1.08 4.29
N THR A 2 -12.08 -2.26 3.91
CA THR A 2 -10.93 -2.95 4.55
C THR A 2 -9.93 -3.42 3.50
N VAL A 3 -8.68 -3.52 3.91
CA VAL A 3 -7.53 -3.82 3.03
C VAL A 3 -6.56 -4.75 3.75
N THR A 4 -5.82 -5.54 3.00
CA THR A 4 -4.74 -6.38 3.52
C THR A 4 -3.43 -6.02 2.81
N THR A 5 -2.38 -5.76 3.60
CA THR A 5 -1.02 -5.63 3.08
C THR A 5 -0.49 -7.01 2.73
N GLN A 6 0.01 -7.17 1.50
CA GLN A 6 0.62 -8.41 1.04
C GLN A 6 2.14 -8.29 1.01
N ALA A 7 2.85 -9.43 0.95
CA ALA A 7 4.30 -9.45 0.90
C ALA A 7 4.83 -8.61 -0.27
N ALA A 8 5.89 -7.83 -0.01
CA ALA A 8 6.57 -7.09 -1.06
C ALA A 8 7.24 -8.05 -2.05
N THR A 9 7.32 -7.62 -3.31
CA THR A 9 8.00 -8.35 -4.38
C THR A 9 9.00 -7.44 -5.07
N SER A 10 9.81 -7.97 -5.98
CA SER A 10 10.79 -7.17 -6.74
C SER A 10 11.67 -6.29 -5.85
N VAL A 11 12.07 -6.79 -4.67
CA VAL A 11 12.89 -6.06 -3.71
C VAL A 11 14.33 -6.02 -4.24
N GLN A 12 14.79 -4.82 -4.58
CA GLN A 12 16.13 -4.55 -5.10
C GLN A 12 16.88 -3.61 -4.15
N ALA A 13 18.11 -3.22 -4.53
CA ALA A 13 18.96 -2.39 -3.69
C ALA A 13 18.34 -1.02 -3.33
N THR A 14 17.54 -0.44 -4.23
CA THR A 14 16.96 0.91 -4.06
C THR A 14 15.49 1.00 -4.48
N THR A 15 14.85 -0.12 -4.80
CA THR A 15 13.45 -0.19 -5.24
C THR A 15 12.75 -1.40 -4.64
N ALA A 16 11.44 -1.33 -4.54
CA ALA A 16 10.60 -2.46 -4.13
C ALA A 16 9.19 -2.31 -4.71
N ARG A 17 8.49 -3.42 -4.92
CA ARG A 17 7.07 -3.43 -5.24
C ARG A 17 6.26 -3.74 -3.99
N LEU A 18 5.42 -2.79 -3.57
CA LEU A 18 4.49 -2.95 -2.46
C LEU A 18 3.18 -3.53 -2.99
N ASN A 19 2.66 -4.58 -2.35
CA ASN A 19 1.46 -5.28 -2.80
C ASN A 19 0.34 -5.17 -1.75
N GLY A 20 -0.90 -5.10 -2.22
CA GLY A 20 -2.07 -5.07 -1.37
C GLY A 20 -3.31 -5.66 -2.07
N GLN A 21 -4.35 -5.91 -1.28
CA GLN A 21 -5.63 -6.42 -1.75
C GLN A 21 -6.78 -5.74 -1.02
N ILE A 22 -7.85 -5.41 -1.75
CA ILE A 22 -9.10 -4.94 -1.13
C ILE A 22 -9.81 -6.14 -0.53
N SER A 23 -9.95 -6.15 0.79
CA SER A 23 -10.56 -7.27 1.51
C SER A 23 -12.08 -7.11 1.61
N ASN A 24 -12.56 -5.87 1.69
CA ASN A 24 -13.98 -5.52 1.59
C ASN A 24 -14.12 -4.06 1.12
N ASP A 25 -14.77 -3.83 0.00
CA ASP A 25 -15.00 -2.52 -0.59
C ASP A 25 -16.24 -1.79 -0.02
N GLY A 26 -17.04 -2.45 0.82
CA GLY A 26 -18.24 -1.88 1.41
C GLY A 26 -19.31 -1.48 0.39
N GLY A 27 -19.28 -2.06 -0.81
CA GLY A 27 -20.25 -1.77 -1.89
C GLY A 27 -19.85 -0.65 -2.85
N GLU A 28 -18.66 -0.06 -2.71
CA GLU A 28 -18.14 0.98 -3.62
C GLU A 28 -16.65 0.75 -3.90
N ALA A 29 -16.27 0.81 -5.17
CA ALA A 29 -14.87 0.67 -5.58
C ALA A 29 -13.95 1.64 -4.81
N CYS A 30 -12.85 1.10 -4.31
CA CYS A 30 -11.92 1.83 -3.47
C CYS A 30 -10.71 2.34 -4.26
N GLN A 31 -10.28 3.56 -3.98
CA GLN A 31 -8.91 3.97 -4.25
C GLN A 31 -7.98 3.31 -3.23
N TYR A 32 -6.71 3.14 -3.58
CA TYR A 32 -5.69 2.60 -2.69
C TYR A 32 -4.47 3.53 -2.61
N ARG A 33 -3.71 3.38 -1.53
CA ARG A 33 -2.35 3.93 -1.37
C ARG A 33 -1.53 3.04 -0.45
N PHE A 34 -0.23 3.32 -0.41
CA PHE A 34 0.69 2.76 0.57
C PHE A 34 1.31 3.86 1.41
N ARG A 35 1.66 3.51 2.65
CA ARG A 35 2.70 4.23 3.41
C ARG A 35 3.90 3.32 3.57
N TYR A 36 5.09 3.90 3.61
CA TYR A 36 6.31 3.17 3.90
C TYR A 36 7.29 4.05 4.66
N LYS A 37 8.16 3.43 5.45
CA LYS A 37 9.21 4.12 6.19
C LYS A 37 10.45 3.26 6.31
N LYS A 38 11.61 3.90 6.34
CA LYS A 38 12.83 3.27 6.83
C LYS A 38 12.67 3.00 8.34
N SER A 39 13.27 1.92 8.84
CA SER A 39 13.25 1.62 10.28
C SER A 39 13.77 2.82 11.08
N GLY A 40 12.98 3.26 12.07
CA GLY A 40 13.26 4.46 12.87
C GLY A 40 12.98 5.81 12.19
N GLY A 41 12.54 5.83 10.93
CA GLY A 41 12.22 7.05 10.18
C GLY A 41 10.73 7.42 10.17
N SER A 42 10.42 8.45 9.40
CA SER A 42 9.06 8.94 9.15
C SER A 42 8.40 8.24 7.95
N TYR A 43 7.07 8.22 7.92
CA TYR A 43 6.31 7.66 6.80
C TYR A 43 6.30 8.59 5.58
N SER A 44 6.61 8.02 4.43
CA SER A 44 6.27 8.53 3.11
C SER A 44 4.99 7.85 2.62
N TYR A 45 4.24 8.55 1.77
CA TYR A 45 2.95 8.09 1.26
C TYR A 45 2.96 8.11 -0.25
N THR A 46 2.42 7.07 -0.87
CA THR A 46 2.03 7.15 -2.28
C THR A 46 0.77 7.99 -2.42
N THR A 47 0.51 8.49 -3.62
CA THR A 47 -0.76 9.16 -3.91
C THR A 47 -1.91 8.14 -3.87
N TRP A 48 -3.12 8.65 -3.63
CA TRP A 48 -4.33 7.85 -3.80
C TRP A 48 -4.58 7.61 -5.29
N THR A 49 -4.82 6.36 -5.67
CA THR A 49 -5.02 5.99 -7.07
C THR A 49 -5.89 4.73 -7.20
N GLY A 50 -6.24 4.40 -8.44
CA GLY A 50 -6.97 3.20 -8.80
C GLY A 50 -8.45 3.22 -8.39
N ALA A 51 -9.15 2.18 -8.82
CA ALA A 51 -10.51 1.85 -8.44
C ALA A 51 -10.59 0.32 -8.37
N LYS A 52 -10.58 -0.22 -7.15
CA LYS A 52 -10.48 -1.67 -6.89
C LYS A 52 -11.65 -2.13 -6.04
N THR A 53 -12.19 -3.28 -6.38
CA THR A 53 -13.30 -3.91 -5.64
C THR A 53 -12.80 -5.09 -4.81
N THR A 54 -13.67 -5.62 -3.95
CA THR A 54 -13.38 -6.77 -3.08
C THR A 54 -12.70 -7.92 -3.84
N GLY A 55 -11.59 -8.41 -3.28
CA GLY A 55 -10.78 -9.50 -3.84
C GLY A 55 -9.72 -9.05 -4.84
N GLN A 56 -9.81 -7.84 -5.40
CA GLN A 56 -8.80 -7.36 -6.36
C GLN A 56 -7.51 -6.94 -5.68
N THR A 57 -6.39 -7.30 -6.31
CA THR A 57 -5.04 -6.91 -5.90
C THR A 57 -4.60 -5.63 -6.61
N PHE A 58 -3.64 -4.96 -5.99
CA PHE A 58 -2.98 -3.76 -6.50
C PHE A 58 -1.54 -3.71 -6.02
N TYR A 59 -0.73 -2.89 -6.68
CA TYR A 59 0.66 -2.68 -6.30
C TYR A 59 1.12 -1.26 -6.61
N GLU A 60 2.21 -0.85 -5.95
CA GLU A 60 2.97 0.35 -6.30
C GLU A 60 4.47 0.04 -6.29
N ASP A 61 5.17 0.51 -7.32
CA ASP A 61 6.63 0.44 -7.39
C ASP A 61 7.22 1.68 -6.72
N ILE A 62 7.98 1.48 -5.64
CA ILE A 62 8.67 2.56 -4.93
C ILE A 62 10.18 2.53 -5.23
N GLY A 63 10.80 3.71 -5.23
CA GLY A 63 12.22 3.90 -5.51
C GLY A 63 12.91 4.81 -4.51
N SER A 64 14.15 5.17 -4.82
CA SER A 64 15.00 6.03 -3.98
C SER A 64 15.17 5.50 -2.55
N LEU A 65 15.17 4.17 -2.38
CA LEU A 65 15.38 3.54 -1.08
C LEU A 65 16.88 3.46 -0.77
N ASP A 66 17.22 3.58 0.51
CA ASP A 66 18.58 3.41 0.97
C ASP A 66 18.98 1.94 0.90
N LYS A 67 20.15 1.68 0.30
CA LYS A 67 20.71 0.32 0.23
C LYS A 67 20.89 -0.28 1.62
N LYS A 68 20.75 -1.60 1.72
CA LYS A 68 20.96 -2.39 2.96
C LYS A 68 20.19 -1.84 4.17
N SER A 69 19.01 -1.25 3.94
CA SER A 69 18.17 -0.67 4.99
C SER A 69 16.86 -1.44 5.12
N LEU A 70 16.38 -1.59 6.36
CA LEU A 70 15.07 -2.18 6.63
C LEU A 70 13.96 -1.15 6.43
N TYR A 71 12.91 -1.53 5.72
CA TYR A 71 11.71 -0.73 5.51
C TYR A 71 10.46 -1.47 5.99
N TYR A 72 9.47 -0.71 6.43
CA TYR A 72 8.12 -1.19 6.76
C TYR A 72 7.12 -0.49 5.85
N PHE A 73 6.03 -1.16 5.51
CA PHE A 73 4.95 -0.59 4.72
C PHE A 73 3.59 -1.15 5.11
N ASN A 74 2.53 -0.39 4.80
CA ASN A 74 1.14 -0.82 4.93
C ASN A 74 0.32 -0.28 3.77
N ALA A 75 -0.71 -1.02 3.36
CA ALA A 75 -1.74 -0.57 2.42
C ALA A 75 -2.90 0.13 3.14
N GLN A 76 -3.58 1.03 2.43
CA GLN A 76 -4.83 1.65 2.85
C GLN A 76 -5.78 1.75 1.65
N ALA A 77 -7.08 1.60 1.91
CA ALA A 77 -8.15 1.79 0.93
C ALA A 77 -9.04 2.97 1.34
N LYS A 78 -9.68 3.64 0.38
CA LYS A 78 -10.74 4.63 0.67
C LYS A 78 -11.84 4.62 -0.39
N ASN A 79 -13.05 4.93 0.05
CA ASN A 79 -14.21 5.20 -0.78
C ASN A 79 -15.03 6.35 -0.14
N SER A 80 -16.27 6.58 -0.57
CA SER A 80 -17.11 7.66 -0.01
C SER A 80 -17.44 7.47 1.48
N ALA A 81 -17.41 6.23 1.98
CA ALA A 81 -17.62 5.92 3.39
C ALA A 81 -16.39 6.22 4.28
N GLY A 82 -15.23 6.52 3.68
CA GLY A 82 -14.02 6.93 4.37
C GLY A 82 -12.79 6.08 4.06
N GLU A 83 -11.72 6.29 4.84
CA GLU A 83 -10.48 5.53 4.74
C GLU A 83 -10.48 4.30 5.67
N SER A 84 -9.92 3.19 5.21
CA SER A 84 -9.70 2.01 6.03
C SER A 84 -8.62 2.25 7.09
N ALA A 85 -8.56 1.37 8.09
CA ALA A 85 -7.34 1.17 8.86
C ALA A 85 -6.18 0.75 7.93
N TRP A 86 -4.95 0.95 8.40
CA TRP A 86 -3.76 0.39 7.76
C TRP A 86 -3.75 -1.13 7.93
N GLY A 87 -3.68 -1.86 6.83
CA GLY A 87 -3.69 -3.33 6.82
C GLY A 87 -2.32 -3.96 6.88
#